data_AF-A0A4R6GHY2-F1
#
_entry.id   AF-A0A4R6GHY2-F1
#
_cell.length_a   1.000
_cell.length_b   1.000
_cell.length_c   1.000
_cell.angle_alpha   90.00
_cell.angle_beta   90.00
_cell.angle_gamma   90.00
#
_symmetry.space_group_name_H-M   'P 1'
#
loop_
_entity.id
_entity.type
_entity.pdbx_description
1 polymer ?
#
loop_
_entity_poly.entity_id
_entity_poly.type
_entity_poly.pdbx_seq_one_letter_code
_entity_poly.pdbx_strand_id
1 'polypeptide(L)'
;MIPWLEDDEPFPNVSSALTEADGAAGLLAAGANLSPERLLQAYQNGIFPWFSEGQPILWWSTDPRMVLFVDDFKISASLKKTLKTVHRSMESNGKWRVSFDQAFEDVMRACAAPRNGEIGTWISEDIIAGYGGLHKQGYAHSAEVWLDDKLVGGAYGVCIGKMFYGESMFTSVTDASKIALAYLVHFLKSQGVSMIDCQQQTAHLASLGATPIARSEFISRLQQAINAPQIKNWKPIPVFEVD
;
A
#
# COMPACT_ATOMS: atom_id res chain seq x y z
N MET A 1 -25.62 12.65 1.83
CA MET A 1 -25.36 12.55 3.29
C MET A 1 -24.79 11.17 3.54
N ILE A 2 -23.66 11.05 4.23
CA ILE A 2 -23.03 9.77 4.56
C ILE A 2 -23.50 9.27 5.93
N PRO A 3 -23.58 7.96 6.18
CA PRO A 3 -23.85 7.42 7.50
C PRO A 3 -22.68 7.64 8.46
N TRP A 4 -23.00 7.78 9.75
CA TRP A 4 -22.06 7.66 10.85
C TRP A 4 -22.20 6.25 11.43
N LEU A 5 -21.11 5.49 11.44
CA LEU A 5 -21.10 4.09 11.84
C LEU A 5 -20.73 3.96 13.31
N GLU A 6 -21.47 3.12 14.01
CA GLU A 6 -21.04 2.53 15.28
C GLU A 6 -20.06 1.36 15.02
N ASP A 7 -19.37 0.89 16.07
CA ASP A 7 -18.28 -0.07 15.96
C ASP A 7 -18.66 -1.44 15.34
N ASP A 8 -19.90 -1.88 15.55
CA ASP A 8 -20.43 -3.17 15.12
C ASP A 8 -21.33 -3.08 13.87
N GLU A 9 -21.60 -1.88 13.36
CA GLU A 9 -22.42 -1.70 12.17
C GLU A 9 -21.68 -2.13 10.89
N PRO A 10 -22.34 -2.81 9.94
CA PRO A 10 -21.72 -3.18 8.68
C PRO A 10 -21.40 -1.96 7.82
N PHE A 11 -20.34 -2.03 7.01
CA PHE A 11 -20.10 -1.01 6.01
C PHE A 11 -21.25 -0.94 4.99
N PRO A 12 -21.68 0.27 4.58
CA PRO A 12 -22.66 0.43 3.51
C PRO A 12 -22.08 -0.03 2.16
N ASN A 13 -22.96 -0.33 1.20
CA ASN A 13 -22.52 -0.72 -0.13
C ASN A 13 -21.72 0.41 -0.79
N VAL A 14 -20.55 0.09 -1.36
CA VAL A 14 -19.68 1.09 -2.01
C VAL A 14 -20.35 1.87 -3.14
N SER A 15 -21.42 1.34 -3.78
CA SER A 15 -22.20 2.07 -4.78
C SER A 15 -22.92 3.30 -4.22
N SER A 16 -23.07 3.40 -2.90
CA SER A 16 -23.66 4.55 -2.21
C SER A 16 -22.67 5.65 -1.83
N ALA A 17 -21.36 5.45 -2.10
CA ALA A 17 -20.38 6.49 -1.83
C ALA A 17 -20.67 7.74 -2.65
N LEU A 18 -20.33 8.89 -2.09
CA LEU A 18 -20.50 10.20 -2.73
C LEU A 18 -19.77 10.27 -4.07
N THR A 19 -20.22 11.16 -4.93
CA THR A 19 -19.71 11.38 -6.28
C THR A 19 -19.00 12.74 -6.38
N GLU A 20 -18.43 13.04 -7.55
CA GLU A 20 -17.88 14.37 -7.86
C GLU A 20 -18.91 15.48 -7.67
N ALA A 21 -20.20 15.21 -7.93
CA ALA A 21 -21.27 16.20 -7.77
C ALA A 21 -21.49 16.59 -6.30
N ASP A 22 -21.12 15.72 -5.35
CA ASP A 22 -21.24 15.95 -3.92
C ASP A 22 -20.01 16.68 -3.33
N GLY A 23 -18.92 16.83 -4.10
CA GLY A 23 -17.69 17.49 -3.69
C GLY A 23 -16.72 16.63 -2.86
N ALA A 24 -17.02 15.35 -2.66
CA ALA A 24 -16.19 14.41 -1.90
C ALA A 24 -16.26 12.99 -2.52
N ALA A 25 -15.86 12.87 -3.79
CA ALA A 25 -15.97 11.63 -4.55
C ALA A 25 -15.32 10.43 -3.85
N GLY A 26 -16.12 9.39 -3.62
CA GLY A 26 -15.71 8.17 -2.92
C GLY A 26 -15.92 8.17 -1.42
N LEU A 27 -16.26 9.29 -0.77
CA LEU A 27 -16.54 9.30 0.66
C LEU A 27 -17.79 8.46 0.95
N LEU A 28 -17.64 7.47 1.83
CA LEU A 28 -18.66 6.43 2.05
C LEU A 28 -19.31 6.54 3.42
N ALA A 29 -18.52 6.72 4.48
CA ALA A 29 -19.01 6.74 5.86
C ALA A 29 -18.03 7.46 6.80
N ALA A 30 -18.48 7.80 8.00
CA ALA A 30 -17.66 8.32 9.10
C ALA A 30 -17.83 7.46 10.37
N GLY A 31 -16.89 7.51 11.31
CA GLY A 31 -17.00 6.83 12.61
C GLY A 31 -16.38 5.42 12.65
N ALA A 32 -16.92 4.56 13.52
CA ALA A 32 -16.36 3.28 13.94
C ALA A 32 -14.94 3.38 14.54
N ASN A 33 -14.13 2.33 14.42
CA ASN A 33 -12.79 2.21 14.97
C ASN A 33 -11.76 1.69 13.94
N LEU A 34 -10.48 1.72 14.32
CA LEU A 34 -9.36 1.24 13.51
C LEU A 34 -8.80 -0.10 14.02
N SER A 35 -9.63 -0.94 14.64
CA SER A 35 -9.22 -2.30 15.01
C SER A 35 -8.78 -3.09 13.76
N PRO A 36 -7.83 -4.03 13.89
CA PRO A 36 -7.40 -4.86 12.78
C PRO A 36 -8.56 -5.56 12.08
N GLU A 37 -9.54 -6.04 12.84
CA GLU A 37 -10.72 -6.72 12.32
C GLU A 37 -11.58 -5.78 11.46
N ARG A 38 -11.76 -4.53 11.91
CA ARG A 38 -12.52 -3.52 11.17
C ARG A 38 -11.82 -3.08 9.90
N LEU A 39 -10.50 -2.87 9.96
CA LEU A 39 -9.68 -2.57 8.78
C LEU A 39 -9.76 -3.71 7.77
N LEU A 40 -9.62 -4.97 8.21
CA LEU A 40 -9.71 -6.14 7.35
C LEU A 40 -11.07 -6.21 6.64
N GLN A 41 -12.18 -5.99 7.36
CA GLN A 41 -13.52 -5.89 6.78
C GLN A 41 -13.62 -4.79 5.72
N ALA A 42 -13.04 -3.60 5.98
CA ALA A 42 -13.04 -2.50 5.03
C ALA A 42 -12.34 -2.90 3.72
N TYR A 43 -11.10 -3.42 3.81
CA TYR A 43 -10.33 -3.83 2.64
C TYR A 43 -11.03 -4.92 1.81
N GLN A 44 -11.64 -5.91 2.47
CA GLN A 44 -12.42 -6.97 1.81
C GLN A 44 -13.61 -6.41 0.99
N ASN A 45 -14.09 -5.22 1.33
CA ASN A 45 -15.17 -4.52 0.63
C ASN A 45 -14.68 -3.39 -0.29
N GLY A 46 -13.36 -3.22 -0.48
CA GLY A 46 -12.80 -2.17 -1.33
C GLY A 46 -12.87 -0.78 -0.69
N ILE A 47 -12.85 -0.74 0.64
CA ILE A 47 -12.95 0.46 1.46
C ILE A 47 -11.62 0.67 2.18
N PHE A 48 -11.17 1.92 2.32
CA PHE A 48 -9.96 2.28 3.04
C PHE A 48 -10.20 3.49 3.95
N PRO A 49 -9.53 3.57 5.12
CA PRO A 49 -9.59 4.75 5.97
C PRO A 49 -8.69 5.86 5.41
N TRP A 50 -9.17 7.09 5.41
CA TRP A 50 -8.32 8.25 5.08
C TRP A 50 -8.91 9.54 5.66
N PHE A 51 -8.21 10.16 6.61
CA PHE A 51 -8.67 11.34 7.32
C PHE A 51 -7.48 12.12 7.88
N SER A 52 -7.67 13.42 8.12
CA SER A 52 -6.66 14.29 8.72
C SER A 52 -6.77 14.31 10.24
N GLU A 53 -5.71 14.76 10.92
CA GLU A 53 -5.74 14.98 12.36
C GLU A 53 -6.92 15.89 12.76
N GLY A 54 -7.65 15.49 13.80
CA GLY A 54 -8.84 16.21 14.28
C GLY A 54 -10.13 15.92 13.51
N GLN A 55 -10.06 15.20 12.38
CA GLN A 55 -11.25 14.66 11.72
C GLN A 55 -11.67 13.32 12.37
N PRO A 56 -12.96 12.96 12.34
CA PRO A 56 -13.35 11.59 12.63
C PRO A 56 -12.75 10.64 11.59
N ILE A 57 -12.75 9.34 11.90
CA ILE A 57 -12.38 8.32 10.91
C ILE A 57 -13.33 8.44 9.73
N LEU A 58 -12.77 8.59 8.53
CA LEU A 58 -13.51 8.64 7.26
C LEU A 58 -13.14 7.43 6.40
N TRP A 59 -14.15 6.79 5.84
CA TRP A 59 -14.03 5.58 5.04
C TRP A 59 -14.37 5.89 3.58
N TRP A 60 -13.53 5.42 2.65
CA TRP A 60 -13.58 5.81 1.25
C TRP A 60 -13.62 4.61 0.29
N SER A 61 -14.34 4.76 -0.82
CA SER A 61 -14.30 3.87 -1.99
C SER A 61 -14.45 4.68 -3.29
N THR A 62 -13.30 5.12 -3.83
CA THR A 62 -13.21 6.04 -4.98
C THR A 62 -13.71 5.42 -6.30
N ASP A 63 -14.25 6.29 -7.17
CA ASP A 63 -14.65 5.95 -8.53
C ASP A 63 -14.27 7.10 -9.49
N PRO A 64 -13.31 6.91 -10.42
CA PRO A 64 -12.56 5.68 -10.65
C PRO A 64 -11.56 5.36 -9.53
N ARG A 65 -11.19 4.07 -9.43
CA ARG A 65 -10.19 3.55 -8.49
C ARG A 65 -8.83 3.44 -9.20
N MET A 66 -7.76 4.01 -8.64
CA MET A 66 -6.43 3.85 -9.22
C MET A 66 -5.84 2.49 -8.85
N VAL A 67 -5.31 1.78 -9.85
CA VAL A 67 -4.65 0.48 -9.67
C VAL A 67 -3.34 0.41 -10.45
N LEU A 68 -2.42 -0.43 -10.00
CA LEU A 68 -1.24 -0.85 -10.75
C LEU A 68 -1.38 -2.34 -11.07
N PHE A 69 -1.57 -2.67 -12.34
CA PHE A 69 -1.38 -4.06 -12.79
C PHE A 69 0.11 -4.38 -12.73
N VAL A 70 0.47 -5.51 -12.12
CA VAL A 70 1.89 -5.83 -11.85
C VAL A 70 2.71 -6.00 -13.14
N ASP A 71 2.05 -6.36 -14.25
CA ASP A 71 2.66 -6.50 -15.57
C ASP A 71 2.93 -5.16 -16.25
N ASP A 72 2.22 -4.10 -15.85
CA ASP A 72 2.35 -2.76 -16.42
C ASP A 72 3.35 -1.88 -15.68
N PHE A 73 3.99 -2.40 -14.63
CA PHE A 73 4.95 -1.66 -13.81
C PHE A 73 6.18 -1.22 -14.63
N LYS A 74 6.40 0.09 -14.70
CA LYS A 74 7.43 0.70 -15.52
C LYS A 74 8.72 0.92 -14.74
N ILE A 75 9.78 0.22 -15.14
CA ILE A 75 11.15 0.45 -14.66
C ILE A 75 11.89 1.33 -15.66
N SER A 76 12.19 2.57 -15.25
CA SER A 76 13.00 3.49 -16.08
C SER A 76 14.43 2.97 -16.27
N ALA A 77 15.12 3.46 -17.31
CA ALA A 77 16.51 3.07 -17.55
C ALA A 77 17.46 3.44 -16.40
N SER A 78 17.21 4.56 -15.69
CA SER A 78 17.98 4.95 -14.51
C SER A 78 17.68 4.03 -13.32
N LEU A 79 16.41 3.75 -13.04
CA LEU A 79 16.02 2.84 -11.97
C LEU A 79 16.58 1.43 -12.20
N LYS A 80 16.59 0.96 -13.44
CA LYS A 80 17.21 -0.33 -13.80
C LYS A 80 18.69 -0.41 -13.41
N LYS A 81 19.46 0.69 -13.61
CA LYS A 81 20.87 0.75 -13.18
C LYS A 81 20.98 0.69 -11.66
N THR A 82 20.17 1.46 -10.95
CA THR A 82 20.13 1.47 -9.48
C THR A 82 19.82 0.08 -8.92
N LEU A 83 18.79 -0.58 -9.45
CA LEU A 83 18.38 -1.92 -9.04
C LEU A 83 19.48 -2.97 -9.27
N LYS A 84 20.22 -2.90 -10.39
CA LYS A 84 21.38 -3.77 -10.63
C LYS A 84 22.49 -3.57 -9.58
N THR A 85 22.75 -2.33 -9.17
CA THR A 85 23.72 -2.02 -8.11
C THR A 85 23.28 -2.60 -6.75
N VAL A 86 22.02 -2.39 -6.38
CA VAL A 86 21.45 -2.95 -5.14
C VAL A 86 21.53 -4.48 -5.15
N HIS A 87 21.19 -5.10 -6.27
CA HIS A 87 21.22 -6.55 -6.40
C HIS A 87 22.64 -7.13 -6.20
N ARG A 88 23.64 -6.61 -6.93
CA ARG A 88 25.05 -7.02 -6.76
C ARG A 88 25.56 -6.80 -5.33
N SER A 89 25.11 -5.73 -4.69
CA SER A 89 25.43 -5.49 -3.28
C SER A 89 24.83 -6.59 -2.38
N MET A 90 23.59 -7.00 -2.61
CA MET A 90 22.97 -8.07 -1.81
C MET A 90 23.69 -9.42 -1.98
N GLU A 91 24.15 -9.75 -3.19
CA GLU A 91 24.89 -10.99 -3.46
C GLU A 91 26.28 -11.02 -2.83
N SER A 92 26.94 -9.86 -2.74
CA SER A 92 28.30 -9.72 -2.19
C SER A 92 28.34 -9.35 -0.71
N ASN A 93 27.19 -9.39 -0.02
CA ASN A 93 27.03 -8.91 1.36
C ASN A 93 27.54 -7.45 1.54
N GLY A 94 27.28 -6.62 0.53
CA GLY A 94 27.59 -5.21 0.49
C GLY A 94 26.60 -4.35 1.26
N LYS A 95 26.71 -3.03 1.08
CA LYS A 95 26.03 -2.01 1.89
C LYS A 95 24.52 -1.93 1.69
N TRP A 96 24.05 -2.19 0.47
CA TRP A 96 22.63 -2.17 0.13
C TRP A 96 21.98 -3.52 0.41
N ARG A 97 20.81 -3.48 1.05
CA ARG A 97 19.97 -4.66 1.32
C ARG A 97 18.50 -4.32 1.15
N VAL A 98 17.72 -5.30 0.69
CA VAL A 98 16.25 -5.26 0.70
C VAL A 98 15.76 -6.38 1.62
N SER A 99 14.74 -6.11 2.42
CA SER A 99 14.03 -7.11 3.20
C SER A 99 12.52 -6.87 3.14
N PHE A 100 11.75 -7.87 3.56
CA PHE A 100 10.34 -7.73 3.86
C PHE A 100 10.10 -8.08 5.32
N ASP A 101 9.13 -7.42 5.96
CA ASP A 101 8.63 -7.68 7.31
C ASP A 101 9.70 -7.66 8.43
N GLN A 102 10.81 -6.95 8.24
CA GLN A 102 11.85 -6.84 9.28
C GLN A 102 11.68 -5.61 10.16
N ALA A 103 11.02 -4.57 9.67
CA ALA A 103 10.91 -3.28 10.36
C ALA A 103 9.59 -2.57 10.03
N PHE A 104 8.46 -3.29 10.10
CA PHE A 104 7.14 -2.79 9.69
C PHE A 104 6.76 -1.47 10.37
N GLU A 105 6.88 -1.41 11.70
CA GLU A 105 6.54 -0.20 12.46
C GLU A 105 7.49 0.96 12.11
N ASP A 106 8.79 0.70 11.92
CA ASP A 106 9.74 1.74 11.52
C ASP A 106 9.42 2.31 10.12
N VAL A 107 8.99 1.46 9.18
CA VAL A 107 8.50 1.90 7.86
C VAL A 107 7.27 2.79 8.00
N MET A 108 6.28 2.39 8.82
CA MET A 108 5.09 3.21 9.07
C MET A 108 5.44 4.55 9.71
N ARG A 109 6.31 4.56 10.71
CA ARG A 109 6.76 5.78 11.40
C ARG A 109 7.53 6.70 10.46
N ALA A 110 8.37 6.14 9.59
CA ALA A 110 9.06 6.91 8.56
C ALA A 110 8.11 7.46 7.48
N CYS A 111 7.03 6.73 7.15
CA CYS A 111 5.94 7.25 6.33
C CYS A 111 5.15 8.36 7.02
N ALA A 112 4.99 8.30 8.35
CA ALA A 112 4.27 9.28 9.14
C ALA A 112 5.03 10.60 9.32
N ALA A 113 6.37 10.54 9.26
CA ALA A 113 7.25 11.67 9.50
C ALA A 113 6.96 12.86 8.55
N PRO A 114 7.02 14.11 9.06
CA PRO A 114 6.84 15.30 8.25
C PRO A 114 7.78 15.33 7.05
N ARG A 115 7.26 15.71 5.88
CA ARG A 115 8.07 15.97 4.69
C ARG A 115 8.33 17.47 4.63
N ASN A 116 9.59 17.88 4.68
CA ASN A 116 10.10 19.25 4.46
C ASN A 116 9.06 20.38 4.66
N GLY A 117 8.76 20.72 5.92
CA GLY A 117 7.96 21.91 6.26
C GLY A 117 6.44 21.72 6.28
N GLU A 118 5.93 20.52 6.00
CA GLU A 118 4.50 20.21 6.10
C GLU A 118 4.11 19.71 7.50
N ILE A 119 2.85 19.93 7.88
CA ILE A 119 2.20 19.28 9.02
C ILE A 119 2.18 17.77 8.70
N GLY A 120 2.31 16.91 9.72
CA GLY A 120 2.45 15.45 9.57
C GLY A 120 1.40 14.79 8.66
N THR A 121 1.66 13.55 8.26
CA THR A 121 0.74 12.83 7.36
C THR A 121 -0.54 12.37 8.07
N TRP A 122 -1.47 11.77 7.33
CA TRP A 122 -2.69 11.12 7.86
C TRP A 122 -2.43 9.90 8.77
N ILE A 123 -1.18 9.44 8.88
CA ILE A 123 -0.78 8.27 9.66
C ILE A 123 -0.60 8.68 11.13
N SER A 124 -1.68 8.54 11.92
CA SER A 124 -1.67 8.74 13.38
C SER A 124 -1.19 7.50 14.15
N GLU A 125 -1.00 7.61 15.47
CA GLU A 125 -0.69 6.44 16.31
C GLU A 125 -1.78 5.37 16.28
N ASP A 126 -3.06 5.74 16.13
CA ASP A 126 -4.16 4.77 15.98
C ASP A 126 -4.06 3.99 14.67
N ILE A 127 -3.65 4.66 13.58
CA ILE A 127 -3.35 4.00 12.30
C ILE A 127 -2.16 3.05 12.47
N ILE A 128 -1.07 3.49 13.12
CA ILE A 128 0.10 2.62 13.39
C ILE A 128 -0.33 1.39 14.20
N ALA A 129 -1.15 1.57 15.24
CA ALA A 129 -1.66 0.47 16.06
C ALA A 129 -2.53 -0.52 15.26
N GLY A 130 -3.47 -0.01 14.47
CA GLY A 130 -4.37 -0.83 13.65
C GLY A 130 -3.62 -1.67 12.62
N TYR A 131 -2.73 -1.06 11.84
CA TYR A 131 -1.94 -1.77 10.83
C TYR A 131 -0.85 -2.64 11.46
N GLY A 132 -0.29 -2.25 12.61
CA GLY A 132 0.60 -3.11 13.39
C GLY A 132 -0.12 -4.37 13.89
N GLY A 133 -1.40 -4.28 14.22
CA GLY A 133 -2.25 -5.43 14.51
C GLY A 133 -2.48 -6.31 13.27
N LEU A 134 -2.78 -5.72 12.10
CA LEU A 134 -2.86 -6.45 10.84
C LEU A 134 -1.53 -7.15 10.48
N HIS A 135 -0.39 -6.53 10.76
CA HIS A 135 0.92 -7.12 10.52
C HIS A 135 1.14 -8.36 11.38
N LYS A 136 0.80 -8.28 12.68
CA LYS A 136 0.84 -9.44 13.60
C LYS A 136 -0.09 -10.57 13.17
N GLN A 137 -1.21 -10.25 12.52
CA GLN A 137 -2.14 -11.23 11.95
C GLN A 137 -1.68 -11.79 10.59
N GLY A 138 -0.61 -11.28 10.00
CA GLY A 138 -0.09 -11.72 8.70
C GLY A 138 -0.84 -11.15 7.50
N TYR A 139 -1.50 -10.01 7.67
CA TYR A 139 -2.23 -9.29 6.62
C TYR A 139 -1.54 -8.00 6.19
N ALA A 140 -0.79 -7.31 7.05
CA ALA A 140 -0.01 -6.14 6.63
C ALA A 140 1.46 -6.48 6.50
N HIS A 141 2.10 -5.93 5.46
CA HIS A 141 3.48 -6.26 5.11
C HIS A 141 4.26 -5.02 4.72
N SER A 142 5.56 -5.05 4.96
CA SER A 142 6.48 -3.98 4.62
C SER A 142 7.59 -4.46 3.69
N ALA A 143 8.08 -3.53 2.87
CA ALA A 143 9.32 -3.65 2.13
C ALA A 143 10.30 -2.59 2.60
N GLU A 144 11.48 -3.03 3.03
CA GLU A 144 12.52 -2.17 3.57
C GLU A 144 13.72 -2.11 2.64
N VAL A 145 14.30 -0.92 2.49
CA VAL A 145 15.57 -0.69 1.80
C VAL A 145 16.57 -0.14 2.79
N TRP A 146 17.69 -0.84 2.91
CA TRP A 146 18.77 -0.54 3.83
C TRP A 146 20.01 -0.10 3.08
N LEU A 147 20.73 0.85 3.65
CA LEU A 147 22.07 1.26 3.23
C LEU A 147 22.94 1.44 4.47
N ASP A 148 24.05 0.69 4.55
CA ASP A 148 24.95 0.70 5.71
C ASP A 148 24.16 0.48 7.04
N ASP A 149 23.28 -0.54 7.04
CA ASP A 149 22.36 -0.92 8.13
C ASP A 149 21.35 0.16 8.57
N LYS A 150 21.23 1.26 7.83
CA LYS A 150 20.20 2.27 8.05
C LYS A 150 19.02 2.04 7.13
N LEU A 151 17.82 2.13 7.68
CA LEU A 151 16.58 2.14 6.91
C LEU A 151 16.49 3.45 6.11
N VAL A 152 16.61 3.37 4.77
CA VAL A 152 16.69 4.55 3.89
C VAL A 152 15.50 4.71 2.93
N GLY A 153 14.60 3.75 2.93
CA GLY A 153 13.34 3.82 2.21
C GLY A 153 12.51 2.58 2.47
N GLY A 154 11.25 2.66 2.10
CA GLY A 154 10.35 1.53 2.25
C GLY A 154 8.94 1.84 1.79
N ALA A 155 8.15 0.79 1.74
CA ALA A 155 6.72 0.84 1.45
C ALA A 155 6.01 -0.17 2.35
N TYR A 156 4.75 0.10 2.70
CA TYR A 156 3.92 -0.89 3.39
C TYR A 156 2.55 -1.00 2.71
N GLY A 157 1.88 -2.11 2.98
CA GLY A 157 0.55 -2.37 2.45
C GLY A 157 -0.14 -3.53 3.13
N VAL A 158 -1.38 -3.76 2.73
CA VAL A 158 -2.19 -4.89 3.19
C VAL A 158 -2.26 -5.94 2.08
N CYS A 159 -2.24 -7.22 2.43
CA CYS A 159 -2.36 -8.34 1.51
C CYS A 159 -3.45 -9.30 2.02
N ILE A 160 -4.47 -9.51 1.20
CA ILE A 160 -5.56 -10.44 1.47
C ILE A 160 -5.67 -11.38 0.26
N GLY A 161 -5.38 -12.65 0.48
CA GLY A 161 -5.27 -13.64 -0.59
C GLY A 161 -4.20 -13.23 -1.61
N LYS A 162 -4.64 -12.83 -2.80
CA LYS A 162 -3.80 -12.30 -3.88
C LYS A 162 -4.14 -10.86 -4.27
N MET A 163 -4.80 -10.12 -3.39
CA MET A 163 -5.00 -8.68 -3.52
C MET A 163 -3.99 -7.95 -2.63
N PHE A 164 -3.27 -6.97 -3.18
CA PHE A 164 -2.36 -6.13 -2.42
C PHE A 164 -2.82 -4.67 -2.47
N TYR A 165 -2.88 -4.00 -1.32
CA TYR A 165 -3.27 -2.61 -1.19
C TYR A 165 -2.03 -1.82 -0.75
N GLY A 166 -1.49 -0.99 -1.65
CA GLY A 166 -0.33 -0.16 -1.34
C GLY A 166 -0.75 1.05 -0.52
N GLU A 167 -0.22 1.23 0.68
CA GLU A 167 -0.70 2.28 1.59
C GLU A 167 0.14 3.54 1.52
N SER A 168 1.43 3.41 1.81
CA SER A 168 2.36 4.52 1.73
C SER A 168 3.78 4.03 1.53
N MET A 169 4.64 4.97 1.16
CA MET A 169 6.07 4.76 0.97
C MET A 169 6.84 6.00 1.42
N PHE A 170 8.08 5.82 1.85
CA PHE A 170 8.99 6.92 2.20
C PHE A 170 10.37 6.69 1.59
N THR A 171 11.13 7.77 1.48
CA THR A 171 12.48 7.76 0.91
C THR A 171 13.33 8.80 1.65
N SER A 172 14.49 8.41 2.15
CA SER A 172 15.50 9.33 2.71
C SER A 172 16.75 9.41 1.83
N VAL A 173 16.98 8.39 1.00
CA VAL A 173 17.99 8.39 -0.08
C VAL A 173 17.28 8.31 -1.44
N THR A 174 17.88 8.93 -2.47
CA THR A 174 17.37 8.90 -3.84
C THR A 174 17.02 7.48 -4.29
N ASP A 175 15.84 7.34 -4.89
CA ASP A 175 15.27 6.10 -5.43
C ASP A 175 14.98 4.98 -4.41
N ALA A 176 15.21 5.16 -3.10
CA ALA A 176 14.99 4.10 -2.10
C ALA A 176 13.54 3.58 -2.08
N SER A 177 12.53 4.45 -2.13
CA SER A 177 11.13 3.99 -2.24
C SER A 177 10.83 3.27 -3.56
N LYS A 178 11.45 3.67 -4.67
CA LYS A 178 11.29 3.00 -5.97
C LYS A 178 11.97 1.64 -6.00
N ILE A 179 13.10 1.48 -5.30
CA ILE A 179 13.74 0.19 -5.08
C ILE A 179 12.78 -0.72 -4.29
N ALA A 180 12.24 -0.24 -3.17
CA ALA A 180 11.28 -1.00 -2.36
C ALA A 180 10.09 -1.48 -3.19
N LEU A 181 9.47 -0.55 -3.94
CA LEU A 181 8.33 -0.84 -4.80
C LEU A 181 8.68 -1.84 -5.91
N ALA A 182 9.83 -1.71 -6.57
CA ALA A 182 10.23 -2.63 -7.64
C ALA A 182 10.42 -4.07 -7.15
N TYR A 183 11.08 -4.26 -6.00
CA TYR A 183 11.21 -5.59 -5.38
C TYR A 183 9.87 -6.13 -4.93
N LEU A 184 9.01 -5.29 -4.34
CA LEU A 184 7.68 -5.67 -3.90
C LEU A 184 6.79 -6.10 -5.07
N VAL A 185 6.69 -5.30 -6.14
CA VAL A 185 5.91 -5.63 -7.35
C VAL A 185 6.40 -6.93 -7.97
N HIS A 186 7.72 -7.10 -8.09
CA HIS A 186 8.29 -8.31 -8.68
C HIS A 186 7.98 -9.56 -7.83
N PHE A 187 8.10 -9.45 -6.51
CA PHE A 187 7.70 -10.51 -5.59
C PHE A 187 6.20 -10.82 -5.71
N LEU A 188 5.32 -9.82 -5.63
CA LEU A 188 3.87 -9.99 -5.74
C LEU A 188 3.47 -10.68 -7.04
N LYS A 189 4.07 -10.27 -8.16
CA LYS A 189 3.90 -10.93 -9.47
C LYS A 189 4.28 -12.41 -9.41
N SER A 190 5.42 -12.75 -8.82
CA SER A 190 5.83 -14.17 -8.64
C SER A 190 4.87 -14.98 -7.77
N GLN A 191 4.15 -14.31 -6.87
CA GLN A 191 3.14 -14.92 -6.00
C GLN A 191 1.76 -15.02 -6.66
N GLY A 192 1.60 -14.56 -7.91
CA GLY A 192 0.32 -14.60 -8.64
C GLY A 192 -0.63 -13.45 -8.32
N VAL A 193 -0.15 -12.36 -7.71
CA VAL A 193 -0.91 -11.12 -7.59
C VAL A 193 -0.97 -10.45 -8.95
N SER A 194 -2.16 -10.06 -9.40
CA SER A 194 -2.35 -9.40 -10.70
C SER A 194 -2.48 -7.88 -10.59
N MET A 195 -2.96 -7.38 -9.44
CA MET A 195 -3.37 -6.00 -9.24
C MET A 195 -2.96 -5.50 -7.85
N ILE A 196 -2.39 -4.30 -7.81
CA ILE A 196 -2.13 -3.53 -6.60
C ILE A 196 -3.13 -2.36 -6.56
N ASP A 197 -3.85 -2.20 -5.46
CA ASP A 197 -4.68 -1.01 -5.22
C ASP A 197 -3.78 0.17 -4.85
N CYS A 198 -4.02 1.29 -5.53
CA CYS A 198 -3.34 2.57 -5.33
C CYS A 198 -4.29 3.66 -4.83
N GLN A 199 -5.55 3.31 -4.57
CA GLN A 199 -6.61 4.15 -4.02
C GLN A 199 -6.89 5.42 -4.84
N GLN A 200 -6.09 6.46 -4.64
CA GLN A 200 -6.23 7.77 -5.24
C GLN A 200 -5.27 7.99 -6.41
N GLN A 201 -5.72 8.78 -7.39
CA GLN A 201 -4.90 9.09 -8.56
C GLN A 201 -3.75 10.03 -8.22
N THR A 202 -2.52 9.63 -8.59
CA THR A 202 -1.35 10.51 -8.48
C THR A 202 -0.51 10.46 -9.76
N ALA A 203 0.06 11.59 -10.15
CA ALA A 203 0.97 11.67 -11.30
C ALA A 203 2.21 10.78 -11.10
N HIS A 204 2.66 10.63 -9.85
CA HIS A 204 3.78 9.75 -9.51
C HIS A 204 3.47 8.29 -9.85
N LEU A 205 2.34 7.74 -9.38
CA LEU A 205 1.95 6.35 -9.66
C LEU A 205 1.64 6.14 -11.14
N ALA A 206 1.04 7.12 -11.81
CA ALA A 206 0.81 7.05 -13.26
C ALA A 206 2.13 6.92 -14.05
N SER A 207 3.18 7.63 -13.63
CA SER A 207 4.51 7.50 -14.24
C SER A 207 5.13 6.11 -14.08
N LEU A 208 4.70 5.36 -13.06
CA LEU A 208 5.11 3.99 -12.75
C LEU A 208 4.22 2.92 -13.41
N GLY A 209 3.20 3.31 -14.18
CA GLY A 209 2.31 2.40 -14.90
C GLY A 209 0.92 2.23 -14.29
N ALA A 210 0.60 2.89 -13.18
CA ALA A 210 -0.73 2.83 -12.60
C ALA A 210 -1.77 3.56 -13.47
N THR A 211 -3.00 3.05 -13.48
CA THR A 211 -4.12 3.59 -14.27
C THR A 211 -5.42 3.55 -13.46
N PRO A 212 -6.34 4.50 -13.65
CA PRO A 212 -7.69 4.39 -13.12
C PRO A 212 -8.48 3.27 -13.83
N ILE A 213 -9.32 2.57 -13.07
CA ILE A 213 -10.39 1.68 -13.56
C ILE A 213 -11.71 2.05 -12.87
N ALA A 214 -12.85 1.64 -13.44
CA ALA A 214 -14.15 1.85 -12.78
C ALA A 214 -14.19 1.11 -11.44
N ARG A 215 -14.82 1.70 -10.41
CA ARG A 215 -14.96 1.05 -9.09
C ARG A 215 -15.64 -0.32 -9.18
N SER A 216 -16.64 -0.46 -10.04
CA SER A 216 -17.32 -1.74 -10.28
C SER A 216 -16.37 -2.83 -10.80
N GLU A 217 -15.45 -2.47 -11.71
CA GLU A 217 -14.41 -3.37 -12.19
C GLU A 217 -13.42 -3.74 -11.08
N PHE A 218 -12.98 -2.74 -10.31
CA PHE A 218 -12.10 -2.97 -9.15
C PHE A 218 -12.72 -3.96 -8.16
N ILE A 219 -13.97 -3.76 -7.76
CA ILE A 219 -14.68 -4.64 -6.81
C ILE A 219 -14.80 -6.07 -7.38
N SER A 220 -15.09 -6.22 -8.68
CA SER A 220 -15.17 -7.53 -9.32
C SER A 220 -13.84 -8.29 -9.24
N ARG A 221 -12.72 -7.62 -9.54
CA ARG A 221 -11.36 -8.19 -9.46
C ARG A 221 -10.96 -8.49 -8.02
N LEU A 222 -11.27 -7.57 -7.11
CA LEU A 222 -11.04 -7.68 -5.67
C LEU A 222 -11.66 -8.97 -5.11
N GLN A 223 -12.95 -9.19 -5.36
CA GLN A 223 -13.68 -10.35 -4.82
C GLN A 223 -13.08 -11.68 -5.29
N GLN A 224 -12.52 -11.74 -6.50
CA GLN A 224 -11.81 -12.93 -6.95
C GLN A 224 -10.47 -13.11 -6.23
N ALA A 225 -9.71 -12.02 -6.09
CA ALA A 225 -8.35 -12.05 -5.54
C ALA A 225 -8.29 -12.37 -4.05
N ILE A 226 -9.23 -11.85 -3.23
CA ILE A 226 -9.22 -12.08 -1.77
C ILE A 226 -9.56 -13.52 -1.37
N ASN A 227 -10.22 -14.27 -2.25
CA ASN A 227 -10.58 -15.67 -2.02
C ASN A 227 -9.44 -16.66 -2.35
N ALA A 228 -8.34 -16.17 -2.94
CA ALA A 228 -7.16 -16.99 -3.21
C ALA A 228 -6.33 -17.24 -1.93
N PRO A 229 -5.46 -18.27 -1.89
CA PRO A 229 -4.65 -18.57 -0.72
C PRO A 229 -3.71 -17.42 -0.31
N GLN A 230 -3.68 -17.13 1.01
CA GLN A 230 -2.83 -16.10 1.60
C GLN A 230 -1.33 -16.35 1.32
N ILE A 231 -0.59 -15.28 1.00
CA ILE A 231 0.87 -15.30 0.89
C ILE A 231 1.49 -15.38 2.29
N LYS A 232 2.35 -16.38 2.54
CA LYS A 232 2.99 -16.58 3.85
C LYS A 232 4.48 -16.25 3.89
N ASN A 233 5.20 -16.55 2.81
CA ASN A 233 6.66 -16.48 2.77
C ASN A 233 7.13 -15.19 2.11
N TRP A 234 7.10 -14.10 2.86
CA TRP A 234 7.55 -12.79 2.41
C TRP A 234 9.07 -12.72 2.42
N LYS A 235 9.67 -12.91 1.24
CA LYS A 235 11.11 -12.78 1.02
C LYS A 235 11.37 -12.08 -0.32
N PRO A 236 12.26 -11.08 -0.36
CA PRO A 236 12.67 -10.48 -1.63
C PRO A 236 13.27 -11.54 -2.54
N ILE A 237 12.90 -11.48 -3.83
CA ILE A 237 13.52 -12.27 -4.89
C ILE A 237 14.24 -11.31 -5.87
N PRO A 238 15.31 -11.76 -6.54
CA PRO A 238 16.04 -10.94 -7.52
C PRO A 238 15.12 -10.40 -8.63
N VAL A 239 15.12 -9.08 -8.84
CA VAL A 239 14.33 -8.43 -9.91
C VAL A 239 14.91 -8.69 -11.31
N PHE A 240 16.21 -9.01 -11.38
CA PHE A 240 16.90 -9.39 -12.60
C PHE A 240 17.63 -10.71 -12.37
N GLU A 241 17.65 -11.57 -13.37
CA GLU A 241 18.64 -12.64 -13.43
C GLU A 241 20.02 -12.01 -13.68
N VAL A 242 21.04 -12.53 -13.00
CA VAL A 242 22.42 -12.11 -13.21
C VAL A 242 22.98 -12.89 -14.39
N ASP A 243 23.40 -12.16 -15.43
CA ASP A 243 24.26 -12.69 -16.48
C ASP A 243 25.66 -13.01 -15.93
#